data_AF-A0A813F0I1-F1
#
_entry.id   AF-A0A813F0I1-F1
#
_cell.length_a   1.000
_cell.length_b   1.000
_cell.length_c   1.000
_cell.angle_alpha   90.00
_cell.angle_beta   90.00
_cell.angle_gamma   90.00
#
_symmetry.space_group_name_H-M   'P 1'
#
loop_
_entity.id
_entity.type
_entity.pdbx_description
1 polymer ?
#
loop_
_entity_poly.entity_id
_entity_poly.type
_entity_poly.pdbx_seq_one_letter_code
_entity_poly.pdbx_strand_id
1 'polypeptide(L)'
;MDTMVGGSAASQMRPLRSSKVSPTGAFKVVGAFQAAARPLIASAAGRRPPGVISEAALLGGGGATCSLAELSEGPYFIIAMLLDGAALCRSDASCRLLRALNRANAGPWRALGTRAFHGMELDREGVFEAVDQDSLLSGGRKHARVDWKGRFAHFQAEVPTFRAPFVGSEISLVTNPDEVAYCRCRLRSDLLSAAQCESGVYMEVEVVCNPDNLSLAVVDFEAGGRSSVTFSPDTGAVIRERKVRESPRKVEGAYIQPLSTTRPGRRFEGSIG
;
A
#
# COMPACT_ATOMS: atom_id res chain seq x y z
N MET A 1 -36.12 -53.61 16.91
CA MET A 1 -35.41 -52.88 15.84
C MET A 1 -35.66 -51.42 16.08
N ASP A 2 -34.68 -50.78 16.70
CA ASP A 2 -34.74 -49.46 17.30
C ASP A 2 -34.76 -48.34 16.26
N THR A 3 -35.70 -47.42 16.39
CA THR A 3 -35.76 -46.18 15.63
C THR A 3 -35.01 -45.08 16.39
N MET A 4 -33.89 -44.65 15.81
CA MET A 4 -33.06 -43.57 16.33
C MET A 4 -33.76 -42.21 16.25
N VAL A 5 -33.68 -41.47 17.36
CA VAL A 5 -34.08 -40.07 17.53
C VAL A 5 -32.94 -39.17 17.07
N GLY A 6 -33.18 -38.32 16.06
CA GLY A 6 -32.25 -37.29 15.61
C GLY A 6 -32.55 -35.94 16.27
N GLY A 7 -31.72 -35.52 17.22
CA GLY A 7 -31.80 -34.23 17.89
C GLY A 7 -31.20 -33.09 17.06
N SER A 8 -31.97 -32.01 16.88
CA SER A 8 -31.57 -30.77 16.21
C SER A 8 -31.03 -29.77 17.23
N ALA A 9 -29.74 -29.43 17.15
CA ALA A 9 -29.11 -28.41 17.99
C ALA A 9 -29.20 -27.02 17.31
N ALA A 10 -30.04 -26.14 17.86
CA ALA A 10 -30.10 -24.74 17.48
C ALA A 10 -29.00 -23.95 18.20
N SER A 11 -28.04 -23.41 17.44
CA SER A 11 -26.98 -22.53 17.95
C SER A 11 -27.48 -21.08 17.98
N GLN A 12 -27.66 -20.52 19.18
CA GLN A 12 -28.00 -19.11 19.40
C GLN A 12 -26.75 -18.24 19.28
N MET A 13 -26.68 -17.38 18.25
CA MET A 13 -25.72 -16.27 18.20
C MET A 13 -26.33 -15.01 18.83
N ARG A 14 -25.62 -14.44 19.81
CA ARG A 14 -25.94 -13.16 20.46
C ARG A 14 -25.47 -11.97 19.61
N PRO A 15 -26.17 -10.82 19.61
CA PRO A 15 -25.74 -9.62 18.91
C PRO A 15 -24.69 -8.83 19.72
N LEU A 16 -23.61 -8.41 19.06
CA LEU A 16 -22.61 -7.49 19.59
C LEU A 16 -23.09 -6.03 19.48
N ARG A 17 -22.93 -5.28 20.57
CA ARG A 17 -23.33 -3.87 20.71
C ARG A 17 -22.38 -2.95 19.94
N SER A 18 -22.96 -2.03 19.19
CA SER A 18 -22.30 -0.90 18.52
C SER A 18 -21.92 0.19 19.52
N SER A 19 -20.63 0.50 19.66
CA SER A 19 -20.12 1.65 20.42
C SER A 19 -20.08 2.91 19.54
N LYS A 20 -20.68 3.99 20.05
CA LYS A 20 -20.60 5.35 19.51
C LYS A 20 -19.20 5.94 19.74
N VAL A 21 -18.63 6.56 18.73
CA VAL A 21 -17.43 7.41 18.83
C VAL A 21 -17.83 8.85 18.51
N SER A 22 -17.51 9.76 19.42
CA SER A 22 -17.65 11.22 19.27
C SER A 22 -16.34 11.85 18.78
N PRO A 23 -16.38 13.04 18.14
CA PRO A 23 -15.29 13.48 17.28
C PRO A 23 -14.34 14.52 17.93
N THR A 24 -13.20 14.68 17.22
CA THR A 24 -12.32 15.86 17.11
C THR A 24 -11.38 16.20 18.27
N GLY A 25 -10.11 15.80 18.09
CA GLY A 25 -8.95 16.42 18.70
C GLY A 25 -7.99 16.92 17.61
N ALA A 26 -7.52 18.16 17.75
CA ALA A 26 -6.64 18.86 16.82
C ALA A 26 -5.29 18.16 16.61
N PHE A 27 -4.81 18.16 15.37
CA PHE A 27 -3.51 17.62 14.96
C PHE A 27 -2.36 18.31 15.70
N LYS A 28 -1.56 17.50 16.39
CA LYS A 28 -0.25 17.84 16.92
C LYS A 28 0.78 16.92 16.26
N VAL A 29 1.64 17.45 15.40
CA VAL A 29 2.87 16.77 15.00
C VAL A 29 3.84 16.89 16.18
N VAL A 30 3.82 15.91 17.08
CA VAL A 30 4.73 15.85 18.24
C VAL A 30 5.55 14.57 18.16
N GLY A 31 6.87 14.75 18.07
CA GLY A 31 7.81 13.92 18.82
C GLY A 31 8.74 12.98 18.04
N ALA A 32 10.00 13.43 17.93
CA ALA A 32 11.24 12.64 18.10
C ALA A 32 11.56 11.52 17.09
N PHE A 33 12.10 11.90 15.93
CA PHE A 33 13.08 11.05 15.23
C PHE A 33 14.43 11.14 15.94
N GLN A 34 14.63 10.35 16.98
CA GLN A 34 15.97 10.01 17.46
C GLN A 34 16.31 8.61 16.92
N ALA A 35 16.40 8.51 15.59
CA ALA A 35 17.00 7.36 14.96
C ALA A 35 18.50 7.47 15.17
N ALA A 36 19.03 6.77 16.17
CA ALA A 36 20.46 6.57 16.32
C ALA A 36 20.95 5.74 15.12
N ALA A 37 21.21 6.40 13.99
CA ALA A 37 21.96 5.84 12.89
C ALA A 37 23.40 5.67 13.38
N ARG A 38 23.68 4.59 14.12
CA ARG A 38 25.07 4.22 14.43
C ARG A 38 25.81 4.13 13.09
N PRO A 39 26.85 4.94 12.87
CA PRO A 39 27.62 4.85 11.65
C PRO A 39 28.18 3.43 11.59
N LEU A 40 27.75 2.63 10.61
CA LEU A 40 28.55 1.48 10.17
C LEU A 40 29.75 2.04 9.40
N ILE A 41 30.63 2.75 10.10
CA ILE A 41 32.02 2.86 9.70
C ILE A 41 32.56 1.45 9.94
N ALA A 42 32.42 0.59 8.94
CA ALA A 42 33.36 -0.49 8.78
C ALA A 42 34.73 0.19 8.63
N SER A 43 35.45 0.30 9.75
CA SER A 43 36.87 0.59 9.76
C SER A 43 37.56 -0.51 8.96
N ALA A 44 37.59 -0.35 7.64
CA ALA A 44 38.73 -0.78 6.88
C ALA A 44 39.89 0.08 7.39
N ALA A 45 40.55 -0.40 8.44
CA ALA A 45 41.80 0.13 8.94
C ALA A 45 42.88 -0.08 7.86
N GLY A 46 42.79 0.70 6.79
CA GLY A 46 43.91 0.94 5.90
C GLY A 46 44.93 1.76 6.69
N ARG A 47 46.05 1.14 7.04
CA ARG A 47 47.21 1.79 7.64
C ARG A 47 47.56 3.02 6.81
N ARG A 48 47.27 4.23 7.31
CA ARG A 48 47.87 5.44 6.76
C ARG A 48 49.36 5.41 7.10
N PRO A 49 50.27 5.60 6.12
CA PRO A 49 51.67 5.80 6.42
C PRO A 49 51.84 7.11 7.22
N PRO A 50 52.68 7.13 8.25
CA PRO A 50 53.05 8.35 8.95
C PRO A 50 54.07 9.12 8.10
N GLY A 51 53.78 10.38 7.80
CA GLY A 51 54.78 11.29 7.23
C GLY A 51 54.23 12.16 6.11
N VAL A 52 53.92 13.40 6.47
CA VAL A 52 54.49 14.66 5.96
C VAL A 52 53.46 15.72 6.35
N ILE A 53 53.77 16.47 7.41
CA ILE A 53 52.99 17.65 7.81
C ILE A 53 53.34 18.73 6.79
N SER A 54 52.44 18.98 5.83
CA SER A 54 52.60 20.06 4.88
C SER A 54 52.04 21.35 5.50
N GLU A 55 52.94 22.22 5.92
CA GLU A 55 52.70 23.46 6.66
C GLU A 55 52.35 24.64 5.74
N ALA A 56 51.59 24.39 4.66
CA ALA A 56 51.37 25.34 3.56
C ALA A 56 49.90 25.77 3.37
N ALA A 57 49.09 25.83 4.44
CA ALA A 57 47.65 26.12 4.32
C ALA A 57 47.16 27.25 5.25
N LEU A 58 47.97 28.29 5.49
CA LEU A 58 47.59 29.38 6.42
C LEU A 58 47.00 30.63 5.77
N LEU A 59 46.80 30.72 4.45
CA LEU A 59 46.31 31.96 3.82
C LEU A 59 45.26 31.80 2.70
N GLY A 60 44.67 30.61 2.52
CA GLY A 60 43.53 30.44 1.61
C GLY A 60 42.24 30.41 2.41
N GLY A 61 41.29 31.32 2.13
CA GLY A 61 39.95 31.31 2.71
C GLY A 61 39.28 29.95 2.51
N GLY A 62 39.40 29.08 3.50
CA GLY A 62 38.94 27.70 3.48
C GLY A 62 37.43 27.70 3.60
N GLY A 63 36.75 27.78 2.46
CA GLY A 63 35.32 27.50 2.40
C GLY A 63 35.10 26.08 2.94
N ALA A 64 34.47 25.99 4.11
CA ALA A 64 34.14 24.70 4.71
C ALA A 64 33.29 23.92 3.72
N THR A 65 33.85 22.85 3.15
CA THR A 65 33.10 21.95 2.28
C THR A 65 32.24 21.05 3.16
N CYS A 66 30.98 21.38 3.34
CA CYS A 66 30.04 20.46 3.98
C CYS A 66 29.91 19.20 3.14
N SER A 67 30.21 18.05 3.73
CA SER A 67 30.07 16.76 3.05
C SER A 67 28.62 16.29 3.15
N LEU A 68 28.09 15.69 2.09
CA LEU A 68 26.77 15.06 2.12
C LEU A 68 26.63 14.00 3.24
N ALA A 69 27.76 13.42 3.68
CA ALA A 69 27.79 12.50 4.81
C ALA A 69 27.36 13.15 6.14
N GLU A 70 27.57 14.45 6.30
CA GLU A 70 27.18 15.20 7.50
C GLU A 70 25.65 15.36 7.57
N LEU A 71 24.96 15.24 6.43
CA LEU A 71 23.49 15.29 6.36
C LEU A 71 22.83 13.93 6.64
N SER A 72 23.62 12.87 6.85
CA SER A 72 23.13 11.50 6.99
C SER A 72 22.28 11.25 8.24
N GLU A 73 22.23 12.19 9.19
CA GLU A 73 21.40 12.10 10.40
C GLU A 73 20.25 13.13 10.41
N GLY A 74 19.93 13.78 9.28
CA GLY A 74 18.91 14.84 9.27
C GLY A 74 18.34 15.22 7.91
N PRO A 75 18.61 16.42 7.35
CA PRO A 75 17.90 16.99 6.21
C PRO A 75 17.83 16.09 4.97
N TYR A 76 18.84 15.23 4.78
CA TYR A 76 18.85 14.25 3.69
C TYR A 76 17.60 13.37 3.70
N PHE A 77 17.22 12.81 4.84
CA PHE A 77 16.09 11.89 4.94
C PHE A 77 14.77 12.58 4.57
N ILE A 78 14.57 13.81 5.04
CA ILE A 78 13.38 14.61 4.74
C ILE A 78 13.27 14.80 3.22
N ILE A 79 14.36 15.21 2.57
CA ILE A 79 14.39 15.43 1.12
C ILE A 79 14.20 14.10 0.37
N ALA A 80 14.89 13.04 0.78
CA ALA A 80 14.84 11.75 0.12
C ALA A 80 13.45 11.09 0.22
N MET A 81 12.70 11.32 1.29
CA MET A 81 11.31 10.84 1.42
C MET A 81 10.33 11.52 0.45
N LEU A 82 10.70 12.67 -0.12
CA LEU A 82 9.91 13.38 -1.14
C LEU A 82 10.20 12.88 -2.56
N LEU A 83 11.25 12.07 -2.74
CA LEU A 83 11.63 11.55 -4.04
C LEU A 83 10.70 10.41 -4.48
N ASP A 84 10.49 10.31 -5.79
CA ASP A 84 9.87 9.14 -6.41
C ASP A 84 10.87 7.97 -6.53
N GLY A 85 10.38 6.81 -6.97
CA GLY A 85 11.21 5.62 -7.12
C GLY A 85 12.37 5.79 -8.10
N ALA A 86 12.17 6.56 -9.19
CA ALA A 86 13.20 6.78 -10.21
C ALA A 86 14.35 7.66 -9.67
N ALA A 87 14.00 8.73 -8.96
CA ALA A 87 14.94 9.64 -8.30
C ALA A 87 15.69 8.94 -7.16
N LEU A 88 15.02 8.10 -6.36
CA LEU A 88 15.71 7.24 -5.38
C LEU A 88 16.66 6.24 -6.03
N CYS A 89 16.30 5.65 -7.17
CA CYS A 89 17.21 4.80 -7.94
C CYS A 89 18.45 5.56 -8.44
N ARG A 90 18.29 6.79 -8.94
CA ARG A 90 19.43 7.64 -9.33
C ARG A 90 20.31 8.02 -8.12
N SER A 91 19.68 8.31 -6.98
CA SER A 91 20.35 8.59 -5.70
C SER A 91 21.15 7.37 -5.20
N ASP A 92 20.58 6.16 -5.30
CA ASP A 92 21.29 4.91 -4.99
C ASP A 92 22.50 4.68 -5.90
N ALA A 93 22.41 5.11 -7.16
CA ALA A 93 23.47 4.93 -8.15
C ALA A 93 24.62 5.94 -7.99
N SER A 94 24.35 7.12 -7.42
CA SER A 94 25.36 8.19 -7.31
C SER A 94 26.45 7.87 -6.29
N CYS A 95 26.12 7.26 -5.14
CA CYS A 95 27.14 6.77 -4.21
C CYS A 95 26.66 5.66 -3.25
N ARG A 96 27.62 4.89 -2.73
CA ARG A 96 27.36 3.76 -1.80
C ARG A 96 26.73 4.19 -0.48
N LEU A 97 27.06 5.39 0.01
CA LEU A 97 26.51 5.93 1.25
C LEU A 97 25.00 6.19 1.10
N LEU A 98 24.58 6.90 0.06
CA LEU A 98 23.16 7.17 -0.18
C LEU A 98 22.37 5.88 -0.38
N ARG A 99 22.92 4.92 -1.14
CA ARG A 99 22.31 3.60 -1.28
C ARG A 99 22.12 2.90 0.07
N ALA A 100 23.06 3.04 1.00
CA ALA A 100 22.94 2.44 2.33
C ALA A 100 21.88 3.14 3.17
N LEU A 101 21.82 4.49 3.14
CA LEU A 101 20.83 5.30 3.85
C LEU A 101 19.41 5.06 3.32
N ASN A 102 19.24 5.06 1.99
CA ASN A 102 17.95 4.80 1.32
C ASN A 102 17.38 3.43 1.66
N ARG A 103 18.25 2.42 1.84
CA ARG A 103 17.90 1.03 2.19
C ARG A 103 17.93 0.74 3.69
N ALA A 104 17.99 1.76 4.55
CA ALA A 104 17.85 1.57 5.99
C ALA A 104 16.43 1.09 6.33
N ASN A 105 16.25 0.49 7.52
CA ASN A 105 14.95 -0.05 7.92
C ASN A 105 13.84 1.02 8.06
N ALA A 106 14.22 2.25 8.40
CA ALA A 106 13.36 3.43 8.39
C ALA A 106 13.75 4.37 7.24
N GLY A 107 14.21 3.79 6.13
CA GLY A 107 14.75 4.52 5.00
C GLY A 107 13.70 5.01 4.00
N PRO A 108 14.09 5.92 3.09
CA PRO A 108 13.26 6.43 2.00
C PRO A 108 12.52 5.39 1.17
N TRP A 109 13.10 4.22 0.90
CA TRP A 109 12.41 3.15 0.17
C TRP A 109 11.18 2.62 0.91
N ARG A 110 11.28 2.47 2.24
CA ARG A 110 10.13 2.09 3.06
C ARG A 110 9.07 3.17 3.01
N ALA A 111 9.45 4.41 3.33
CA ALA A 111 8.53 5.56 3.36
C ALA A 111 7.79 5.76 2.02
N LEU A 112 8.50 5.62 0.89
CA LEU A 112 7.90 5.70 -0.43
C LEU A 112 6.84 4.61 -0.65
N GLY A 113 7.16 3.36 -0.32
CA GLY A 113 6.20 2.26 -0.45
C GLY A 113 5.01 2.38 0.49
N THR A 114 5.22 2.84 1.72
CA THR A 114 4.14 3.11 2.68
C THR A 114 3.17 4.16 2.15
N ARG A 115 3.67 5.21 1.50
CA ARG A 115 2.83 6.23 0.86
C ARG A 115 2.16 5.71 -0.41
N ALA A 116 2.89 4.99 -1.25
CA ALA A 116 2.41 4.54 -2.56
C ALA A 116 1.36 3.41 -2.46
N PHE A 117 1.47 2.55 -1.45
CA PHE A 117 0.63 1.36 -1.27
C PHE A 117 -0.17 1.42 0.04
N HIS A 118 -0.45 2.62 0.54
CA HIS A 118 -1.24 2.81 1.75
C HIS A 118 -2.65 2.23 1.56
N GLY A 119 -3.12 1.44 2.52
CA GLY A 119 -4.43 0.78 2.45
C GLY A 119 -4.53 -0.32 1.39
N MET A 120 -3.41 -0.73 0.79
CA MET A 120 -3.37 -1.85 -0.17
C MET A 120 -2.71 -3.08 0.47
N GLU A 121 -3.30 -4.24 0.22
CA GLU A 121 -2.78 -5.54 0.64
C GLU A 121 -2.66 -6.48 -0.55
N LEU A 122 -1.52 -7.14 -0.71
CA LEU A 122 -1.35 -8.21 -1.70
C LEU A 122 -1.75 -9.56 -1.09
N ASP A 123 -2.42 -10.38 -1.88
CA ASP A 123 -2.75 -11.76 -1.47
C ASP A 123 -1.51 -12.52 -1.01
N ARG A 124 -1.59 -13.15 0.17
CA ARG A 124 -0.55 -13.97 0.81
C ARG A 124 0.67 -13.20 1.32
N GLU A 125 0.91 -11.99 0.84
CA GLU A 125 2.09 -11.18 1.19
C GLU A 125 1.78 -10.08 2.21
N GLY A 126 0.49 -9.79 2.37
CA GLY A 126 0.00 -8.81 3.33
C GLY A 126 0.16 -7.37 2.85
N VAL A 127 0.08 -6.46 3.82
CA VAL A 127 0.24 -5.02 3.59
C VAL A 127 1.70 -4.66 3.38
N PHE A 128 1.98 -3.51 2.75
CA PHE A 128 3.35 -3.10 2.48
C PHE A 128 4.19 -2.99 3.77
N GLU A 129 3.70 -2.25 4.76
CA GLU A 129 4.26 -2.27 6.12
C GLU A 129 3.57 -3.35 6.93
N ALA A 130 3.94 -4.61 6.71
CA ALA A 130 3.57 -5.65 7.67
C ALA A 130 4.18 -5.26 9.01
N VAL A 131 3.35 -4.75 9.93
CA VAL A 131 3.74 -4.63 11.32
C VAL A 131 3.92 -6.07 11.76
N ASP A 132 5.15 -6.47 12.05
CA ASP A 132 5.44 -7.77 12.64
C ASP A 132 4.84 -7.79 14.07
N GLN A 133 3.52 -7.78 14.21
CA GLN A 133 2.84 -7.98 15.50
C GLN A 133 3.25 -9.33 16.10
N ASP A 134 3.51 -10.32 15.24
CA ASP A 134 3.99 -11.65 15.65
C ASP A 134 5.46 -11.67 16.09
N SER A 135 6.24 -10.64 15.79
CA SER A 135 7.64 -10.57 16.27
C SER A 135 7.74 -10.29 17.77
N LEU A 136 6.70 -9.72 18.39
CA LEU A 136 6.69 -9.50 19.84
C LEU A 136 6.56 -10.81 20.63
N LEU A 137 6.01 -11.86 20.02
CA LEU A 137 5.81 -13.16 20.65
C LEU A 137 6.92 -14.17 20.29
N SER A 138 7.60 -13.96 19.16
CA SER A 138 8.67 -14.84 18.69
C SER A 138 10.03 -14.47 19.30
N GLY A 139 10.24 -14.86 20.55
CA GLY A 139 11.47 -14.61 21.31
C GLY A 139 12.77 -14.88 20.52
N GLY A 140 13.56 -13.83 20.35
CA GLY A 140 15.00 -13.89 20.10
C GLY A 140 15.49 -14.11 18.67
N ARG A 141 14.61 -14.19 17.65
CA ARG A 141 15.09 -14.28 16.26
C ARG A 141 15.55 -12.91 15.78
N LYS A 142 16.80 -12.83 15.31
CA LYS A 142 17.35 -11.63 14.65
C LYS A 142 16.39 -11.22 13.54
N HIS A 143 15.79 -10.03 13.64
CA HIS A 143 14.93 -9.49 12.58
C HIS A 143 15.72 -9.52 11.28
N ALA A 144 15.25 -10.32 10.31
CA ALA A 144 15.83 -10.32 8.99
C ALA A 144 15.70 -8.90 8.43
N ARG A 145 16.81 -8.33 7.95
CA ARG A 145 16.78 -7.00 7.33
C ARG A 145 15.85 -7.07 6.12
N VAL A 146 14.72 -6.36 6.19
CA VAL A 146 13.77 -6.30 5.09
C VAL A 146 14.39 -5.53 3.92
N ASP A 147 14.37 -6.13 2.73
CA ASP A 147 14.75 -5.43 1.49
C ASP A 147 13.59 -4.55 1.01
N TRP A 148 13.48 -3.35 1.56
CA TRP A 148 12.41 -2.40 1.23
C TRP A 148 12.39 -2.01 -0.25
N LYS A 149 13.54 -1.98 -0.94
CA LYS A 149 13.59 -1.69 -2.37
C LYS A 149 13.02 -2.84 -3.18
N GLY A 150 13.41 -4.08 -2.85
CA GLY A 150 12.85 -5.29 -3.45
C GLY A 150 11.34 -5.38 -3.22
N ARG A 151 10.88 -5.15 -1.99
CA ARG A 151 9.45 -5.14 -1.64
C ARG A 151 8.67 -4.05 -2.40
N PHE A 152 9.25 -2.86 -2.55
CA PHE A 152 8.64 -1.78 -3.35
C PHE A 152 8.45 -2.19 -4.81
N ALA A 153 9.52 -2.71 -5.43
CA ALA A 153 9.47 -3.16 -6.83
C ALA A 153 8.44 -4.29 -7.02
N HIS A 154 8.36 -5.20 -6.05
CA HIS A 154 7.40 -6.30 -6.06
C HIS A 154 5.95 -5.79 -5.97
N PHE A 155 5.64 -4.91 -5.01
CA PHE A 155 4.31 -4.31 -4.92
C PHE A 155 3.95 -3.52 -6.18
N GLN A 156 4.89 -2.76 -6.73
CA GLN A 156 4.68 -2.00 -7.95
C GLN A 156 4.33 -2.91 -9.15
N ALA A 157 4.92 -4.10 -9.23
CA ALA A 157 4.66 -5.07 -10.29
C ALA A 157 3.35 -5.83 -10.08
N GLU A 158 3.03 -6.22 -8.85
CA GLU A 158 1.92 -7.16 -8.56
C GLU A 158 0.58 -6.47 -8.29
N VAL A 159 0.57 -5.26 -7.72
CA VAL A 159 -0.66 -4.51 -7.44
C VAL A 159 -1.58 -4.33 -8.66
N PRO A 160 -1.07 -3.94 -9.85
CA PRO A 160 -1.92 -3.74 -11.03
C PRO A 160 -2.27 -5.03 -11.77
N THR A 161 -2.04 -6.21 -11.16
CA THR A 161 -2.30 -7.49 -11.83
C THR A 161 -3.58 -8.16 -11.34
N PHE A 162 -4.11 -9.05 -12.16
CA PHE A 162 -5.29 -9.85 -11.90
C PHE A 162 -4.92 -11.23 -11.33
N ARG A 163 -5.88 -11.81 -10.60
CA ARG A 163 -5.83 -13.20 -10.09
C ARG A 163 -6.26 -14.16 -11.18
N ALA A 164 -5.82 -15.41 -11.04
CA ALA A 164 -6.33 -16.52 -11.84
C ALA A 164 -7.87 -16.51 -11.89
N PRO A 165 -8.48 -16.73 -13.08
CA PRO A 165 -7.83 -17.24 -14.30
C PRO A 165 -7.11 -16.18 -15.14
N PHE A 166 -7.36 -14.89 -14.92
CA PHE A 166 -6.75 -13.79 -15.65
C PHE A 166 -5.43 -13.40 -14.98
N VAL A 167 -4.30 -13.91 -15.45
CA VAL A 167 -2.99 -13.64 -14.83
C VAL A 167 -2.29 -12.50 -15.56
N GLY A 168 -1.72 -11.56 -14.82
CA GLY A 168 -0.98 -10.42 -15.38
C GLY A 168 -1.76 -9.10 -15.29
N SER A 169 -1.29 -8.05 -15.97
CA SER A 169 -1.89 -6.70 -15.92
C SER A 169 -2.91 -6.43 -17.03
N GLU A 170 -3.15 -7.39 -17.91
CA GLU A 170 -3.97 -7.22 -19.11
C GLU A 170 -4.92 -8.42 -19.26
N ILE A 171 -6.17 -8.14 -19.64
CA ILE A 171 -7.17 -9.15 -19.99
C ILE A 171 -7.46 -9.00 -21.49
N SER A 172 -6.89 -9.90 -22.28
CA SER A 172 -7.05 -9.89 -23.74
C SER A 172 -8.18 -10.78 -24.25
N LEU A 173 -8.62 -11.76 -23.44
CA LEU A 173 -9.65 -12.73 -23.82
C LEU A 173 -10.52 -13.09 -22.62
N VAL A 174 -11.83 -13.04 -22.82
CA VAL A 174 -12.86 -13.49 -21.89
C VAL A 174 -13.68 -14.54 -22.62
N THR A 175 -13.81 -15.74 -22.05
CA THR A 175 -14.40 -16.88 -22.77
C THR A 175 -15.89 -17.00 -22.51
N ASN A 176 -16.28 -16.87 -21.24
CA ASN A 176 -17.67 -16.95 -20.84
C ASN A 176 -18.24 -15.55 -20.59
N PRO A 177 -19.52 -15.32 -20.92
CA PRO A 177 -20.21 -14.13 -20.44
C PRO A 177 -20.20 -14.11 -18.91
N ASP A 178 -20.23 -12.91 -18.33
CA ASP A 178 -20.28 -12.68 -16.88
C ASP A 178 -19.05 -13.18 -16.09
N GLU A 179 -17.90 -13.39 -16.74
CA GLU A 179 -16.65 -13.68 -16.03
C GLU A 179 -16.20 -12.49 -15.18
N VAL A 180 -15.78 -12.78 -13.95
CA VAL A 180 -15.31 -11.77 -13.00
C VAL A 180 -13.80 -11.91 -12.83
N ALA A 181 -13.07 -10.84 -13.15
CA ALA A 181 -11.66 -10.72 -12.84
C ALA A 181 -11.47 -9.96 -11.53
N TYR A 182 -10.59 -10.48 -10.66
CA TYR A 182 -10.24 -9.84 -9.39
C TYR A 182 -8.80 -9.35 -9.44
N CYS A 183 -8.56 -8.12 -8.98
CA CYS A 183 -7.19 -7.64 -8.75
C CYS A 183 -6.49 -8.50 -7.68
N ARG A 184 -5.18 -8.69 -7.78
CA ARG A 184 -4.38 -9.37 -6.74
C ARG A 184 -4.28 -8.56 -5.45
N CYS A 185 -4.46 -7.24 -5.54
CA CYS A 185 -4.55 -6.39 -4.37
C CYS A 185 -5.97 -6.34 -3.79
N ARG A 186 -6.05 -6.09 -2.47
CA ARG A 186 -7.26 -5.74 -1.73
C ARG A 186 -7.11 -4.38 -1.10
N LEU A 187 -8.25 -3.72 -0.87
CA LEU A 187 -8.32 -2.48 -0.12
C LEU A 187 -8.58 -2.80 1.36
N ARG A 188 -7.81 -2.17 2.24
CA ARG A 188 -7.90 -2.33 3.70
C ARG A 188 -8.61 -1.12 4.30
N SER A 189 -9.92 -1.28 4.47
CA SER A 189 -10.82 -0.24 5.00
C SER A 189 -10.42 0.23 6.40
N ASP A 190 -9.92 -0.68 7.24
CA ASP A 190 -9.37 -0.40 8.57
C ASP A 190 -8.19 0.57 8.52
N LEU A 191 -7.27 0.37 7.57
CA LEU A 191 -6.11 1.25 7.38
C LEU A 191 -6.52 2.60 6.79
N LEU A 192 -7.40 2.59 5.78
CA LEU A 192 -7.89 3.81 5.14
C LEU A 192 -8.73 4.68 6.11
N SER A 193 -9.46 4.06 7.03
CA SER A 193 -10.28 4.78 8.03
C SER A 193 -9.47 5.26 9.23
N ALA A 194 -8.41 4.52 9.61
CA ALA A 194 -7.54 4.88 10.72
C ALA A 194 -6.60 6.04 10.37
N ALA A 195 -6.26 6.19 9.10
CA ALA A 195 -5.52 7.35 8.63
C ALA A 195 -6.35 8.61 8.88
N GLN A 196 -5.86 9.49 9.74
CA GLN A 196 -6.43 10.84 9.87
C GLN A 196 -6.18 11.68 8.60
N CYS A 197 -5.40 11.16 7.63
CA CYS A 197 -5.21 11.77 6.33
C CYS A 197 -6.35 11.36 5.39
N GLU A 198 -6.83 12.32 4.61
CA GLU A 198 -7.76 12.15 3.48
C GLU A 198 -7.09 11.39 2.30
N SER A 199 -6.30 10.36 2.61
CA SER A 199 -5.58 9.56 1.62
C SER A 199 -6.55 8.56 1.00
N GLY A 200 -6.93 8.79 -0.25
CA GLY A 200 -7.65 7.82 -1.07
C GLY A 200 -6.71 6.85 -1.80
N VAL A 201 -7.28 5.79 -2.34
CA VAL A 201 -6.60 4.93 -3.32
C VAL A 201 -7.08 5.31 -4.71
N TYR A 202 -6.14 5.56 -5.62
CA TYR A 202 -6.41 5.80 -7.03
C TYR A 202 -6.09 4.54 -7.84
N MET A 203 -7.03 4.13 -8.69
CA MET A 203 -6.85 3.03 -9.63
C MET A 203 -7.39 3.46 -10.98
N GLU A 204 -6.59 3.27 -12.03
CA GLU A 204 -6.97 3.52 -13.41
C GLU A 204 -7.06 2.18 -14.15
N VAL A 205 -8.12 2.02 -14.95
CA VAL A 205 -8.33 0.84 -15.79
C VAL A 205 -8.59 1.34 -17.21
N GLU A 206 -7.73 0.93 -18.13
CA GLU A 206 -7.90 1.22 -19.55
C GLU A 206 -8.74 0.12 -20.21
N VAL A 207 -9.79 0.53 -20.92
CA VAL A 207 -10.66 -0.40 -21.66
C VAL A 207 -10.49 -0.13 -23.14
N VAL A 208 -9.77 -1.03 -23.81
CA VAL A 208 -9.45 -0.89 -25.25
C VAL A 208 -10.60 -1.40 -26.13
N CYS A 209 -11.27 -2.47 -25.71
CA CYS A 209 -12.32 -3.15 -26.48
C CYS A 209 -13.54 -3.48 -25.61
N ASN A 210 -14.72 -3.53 -26.22
CA ASN A 210 -16.00 -3.94 -25.62
C ASN A 210 -16.38 -3.19 -24.30
N PRO A 211 -16.30 -1.85 -24.26
CA PRO A 211 -16.60 -1.08 -23.04
C PRO A 211 -18.07 -1.19 -22.61
N ASP A 212 -18.95 -1.61 -23.52
CA ASP A 212 -20.37 -1.91 -23.30
C ASP A 212 -20.62 -3.18 -22.48
N ASN A 213 -19.63 -4.06 -22.37
CA ASN A 213 -19.77 -5.35 -21.69
C ASN A 213 -18.93 -5.44 -20.40
N LEU A 214 -18.50 -4.28 -19.88
CA LEU A 214 -17.65 -4.21 -18.70
C LEU A 214 -18.35 -3.48 -17.56
N SER A 215 -18.18 -3.98 -16.35
CA SER A 215 -18.53 -3.26 -15.12
C SER A 215 -17.39 -3.39 -14.12
N LEU A 216 -17.10 -2.31 -13.41
CA LEU A 216 -16.07 -2.26 -12.38
C LEU A 216 -16.74 -2.25 -11.01
N ALA A 217 -16.34 -3.16 -10.12
CA ALA A 217 -16.96 -3.26 -8.80
C ALA A 217 -15.93 -3.22 -7.67
N VAL A 218 -16.25 -2.46 -6.63
CA VAL A 218 -15.60 -2.56 -5.32
C VAL A 218 -16.50 -3.39 -4.43
N VAL A 219 -15.99 -4.51 -3.91
CA VAL A 219 -16.75 -5.49 -3.12
C VAL A 219 -16.19 -5.56 -1.70
N ASP A 220 -17.07 -5.48 -0.71
CA ASP A 220 -16.74 -5.68 0.70
C ASP A 220 -16.74 -7.18 1.02
N PHE A 221 -15.54 -7.76 1.10
CA PHE A 221 -15.34 -9.16 1.46
C PHE A 221 -15.37 -9.40 2.98
N GLU A 222 -15.12 -8.40 3.82
CA GLU A 222 -15.12 -8.56 5.28
C GLU A 222 -16.54 -8.88 5.78
N ALA A 223 -17.55 -8.27 5.15
CA ALA A 223 -18.95 -8.61 5.37
C ALA A 223 -19.40 -9.89 4.62
N GLY A 224 -18.48 -10.71 4.11
CA GLY A 224 -18.79 -11.92 3.34
C GLY A 224 -19.30 -11.64 1.92
N GLY A 225 -18.82 -10.57 1.28
CA GLY A 225 -19.26 -10.19 -0.08
C GLY A 225 -20.69 -9.67 -0.11
N ARG A 226 -21.16 -9.07 1.00
CA ARG A 226 -22.54 -8.63 1.15
C ARG A 226 -22.81 -7.22 0.65
N SER A 227 -21.78 -6.45 0.32
CA SER A 227 -21.96 -5.10 -0.21
C SER A 227 -21.04 -4.89 -1.39
N SER A 228 -21.53 -4.19 -2.41
CA SER A 228 -20.72 -3.77 -3.54
C SER A 228 -21.16 -2.39 -4.03
N VAL A 229 -20.21 -1.69 -4.65
CA VAL A 229 -20.48 -0.55 -5.51
C VAL A 229 -19.95 -0.91 -6.89
N THR A 230 -20.87 -0.97 -7.86
CA THR A 230 -20.59 -1.32 -9.24
C THR A 230 -20.77 -0.10 -10.12
N PHE A 231 -19.82 0.15 -11.00
CA PHE A 231 -19.86 1.17 -12.03
C PHE A 231 -19.95 0.52 -13.41
N SER A 232 -20.93 0.95 -14.20
CA SER A 232 -21.16 0.50 -15.57
C SER A 232 -20.83 1.67 -16.53
N PRO A 233 -19.65 1.67 -17.17
CA PRO A 233 -19.15 2.81 -17.96
C PRO A 233 -20.04 3.20 -19.16
N ASP A 234 -20.74 2.21 -19.72
CA ASP A 234 -21.61 2.29 -20.88
C ASP A 234 -22.89 3.10 -20.60
N THR A 235 -23.47 2.91 -19.42
CA THR A 235 -24.67 3.62 -18.97
C THR A 235 -24.33 4.83 -18.11
N GLY A 236 -23.09 4.93 -17.62
CA GLY A 236 -22.69 5.89 -16.59
C GLY A 236 -23.35 5.59 -15.24
N ALA A 237 -23.87 4.37 -15.05
CA ALA A 237 -24.60 3.99 -13.86
C ALA A 237 -23.66 3.60 -12.71
N VAL A 238 -24.06 3.98 -11.50
CA VAL A 238 -23.49 3.51 -10.25
C VAL A 238 -24.57 2.76 -9.49
N ILE A 239 -24.30 1.48 -9.25
CA ILE A 239 -25.20 0.55 -8.59
C ILE A 239 -24.59 0.21 -7.24
N ARG A 240 -25.27 0.60 -6.16
CA ARG A 240 -24.90 0.20 -4.81
C ARG A 240 -25.79 -0.96 -4.40
N GLU A 241 -25.22 -2.11 -4.13
CA GLU A 241 -25.96 -3.30 -3.73
C GLU A 241 -25.58 -3.77 -2.33
N ARG A 242 -26.59 -4.24 -1.59
CA ARG A 242 -26.43 -4.92 -0.31
C ARG A 242 -27.24 -6.22 -0.30
N LYS A 243 -26.56 -7.35 -0.15
CA LYS A 243 -27.16 -8.66 0.07
C LYS A 243 -27.74 -8.72 1.48
N VAL A 244 -29.07 -8.75 1.57
CA VAL A 244 -29.81 -8.80 2.84
C VAL A 244 -30.06 -10.23 3.27
N ARG A 245 -30.35 -11.12 2.32
CA ARG A 245 -30.63 -12.54 2.58
C ARG A 245 -30.02 -13.40 1.48
N GLU A 246 -29.45 -14.53 1.86
CA GLU A 246 -28.82 -15.47 0.94
C GLU A 246 -29.81 -16.47 0.34
N SER A 247 -30.73 -17.01 1.16
CA SER A 247 -31.77 -17.93 0.69
C SER A 247 -33.12 -17.65 1.37
N PRO A 248 -34.20 -17.36 0.60
CA PRO A 248 -34.15 -16.97 -0.81
C PRO A 248 -33.41 -15.63 -0.96
N ARG A 249 -32.61 -15.51 -2.03
CA ARG A 249 -31.75 -14.34 -2.26
C ARG A 249 -32.59 -13.06 -2.24
N LYS A 250 -32.21 -12.11 -1.38
CA LYS A 250 -32.78 -10.76 -1.33
C LYS A 250 -31.64 -9.75 -1.35
N VAL A 251 -31.66 -8.87 -2.34
CA VAL A 251 -30.71 -7.77 -2.51
C VAL A 251 -31.47 -6.47 -2.39
N GLU A 252 -30.93 -5.52 -1.64
CA GLU A 252 -31.37 -4.12 -1.62
C GLU A 252 -30.35 -3.33 -2.43
N GLY A 253 -30.84 -2.61 -3.44
CA GLY A 253 -29.99 -1.85 -4.35
C GLY A 253 -30.47 -0.40 -4.46
N ALA A 254 -29.52 0.52 -4.61
CA ALA A 254 -29.80 1.87 -5.08
C ALA A 254 -29.13 2.03 -6.44
N TYR A 255 -29.93 2.45 -7.43
CA TYR A 255 -29.46 2.78 -8.76
C TYR A 255 -29.37 4.30 -8.86
N ILE A 256 -28.18 4.79 -9.17
CA ILE A 256 -27.95 6.21 -9.44
C ILE A 256 -27.32 6.27 -10.83
N GLN A 257 -27.84 7.14 -11.70
CA GLN A 257 -27.20 7.43 -12.98
C GLN A 257 -26.58 8.84 -12.89
N PRO A 258 -25.46 9.00 -12.18
CA PRO A 258 -24.89 10.31 -11.96
C PRO A 258 -24.28 10.92 -13.23
N LEU A 259 -24.03 10.11 -14.27
CA LEU A 259 -23.16 10.47 -15.38
C LEU A 259 -23.79 10.16 -16.73
N SER A 260 -23.43 10.95 -17.73
CA SER A 260 -23.75 10.65 -19.12
C SER A 260 -22.94 9.46 -19.61
N THR A 261 -23.54 8.59 -20.43
CA THR A 261 -22.87 7.51 -21.17
C THR A 261 -21.51 7.95 -21.73
N THR A 262 -20.47 7.19 -21.39
CA THR A 262 -19.10 7.48 -21.82
C THR A 262 -18.95 7.09 -23.29
N ARG A 263 -18.47 8.02 -24.13
CA ARG A 263 -18.12 7.71 -25.54
C ARG A 263 -16.70 7.11 -25.60
N PRO A 264 -16.40 6.23 -26.56
CA PRO A 264 -15.04 5.75 -26.78
C PRO A 264 -14.01 6.89 -26.84
N GLY A 265 -12.87 6.71 -26.18
CA GLY A 265 -11.79 7.70 -26.10
C GLY A 265 -11.99 8.82 -25.08
N ARG A 266 -13.07 8.81 -24.28
CA ARG A 266 -13.23 9.73 -23.15
C ARG A 266 -12.78 9.07 -21.84
N ARG A 267 -12.12 9.87 -20.99
CA ARG A 267 -11.82 9.49 -19.61
C ARG A 267 -13.03 9.72 -18.73
N PHE A 268 -13.17 8.85 -17.75
CA PHE A 268 -14.14 8.99 -16.67
C PHE A 268 -13.38 9.04 -15.34
N GLU A 269 -13.85 9.89 -14.42
CA GLU A 269 -13.34 10.00 -13.06
C GLU A 269 -14.52 10.04 -12.10
N GLY A 270 -14.44 9.23 -11.05
CA GLY A 270 -15.44 9.17 -9.99
C GLY A 270 -14.79 8.82 -8.66
N SER A 271 -15.39 9.30 -7.57
CA SER A 271 -14.96 9.01 -6.20
C SER A 271 -15.98 8.13 -5.49
N ILE A 272 -15.51 7.14 -4.74
CA ILE A 272 -16.32 6.29 -3.87
C ILE A 272 -16.00 6.67 -2.42
N GLY A 273 -17.00 7.09 -1.65
CA GLY A 273 -16.86 7.55 -0.26
C GLY A 273 -18.19 7.66 0.45
#